data_AF-A0A0F7TSY7-F1
#
_entry.id   AF-A0A0F7TSY7-F1
#
_cell.length_a   1.000
_cell.length_b   1.000
_cell.length_c   1.000
_cell.angle_alpha   90.00
_cell.angle_beta   90.00
_cell.angle_gamma   90.00
#
_symmetry.space_group_name_H-M   'P 1'
#
loop_
_entity.id
_entity.type
_entity.pdbx_description
1 polymer ?
#
loop_
_entity_poly.entity_id
_entity_poly.type
_entity_poly.pdbx_seq_one_letter_code
_entity_poly.pdbx_strand_id
1 'polypeptide(L)'
;MQITASLTRALSSGLTIYSILTGKASALPGRTWNTRDDVPLDSTARSWNYAIPSHDQNGPVRARFDIPTTGSKLDTQALLTLDAPQISAINESVFDWWYFDAVSANDSRESLTVTFFTATAAAFPWLPTNESSVLIAYIWASFANGTVFQEYVPATIATVVGGEGASSPSAGNWSSTGFSWAALKGDLSEYEIVISSEKLQVKGRLGLTSTVGPHLPCRITSETTSLEIAPHIGWVALKPDAVGQVDINVKGSRLQFQGPAYHDKNWSDRPFADSVQSWYWGHGQVGPYSVVWFSYLALDNPFETTYVSSYVARDGDVLVSSCISSILTVRPIGSSETGARYPPRAGDVPDGFHLEFDLGNEGWLKANVSGTRIAGDGKYYFRWAGTMTGEVGQSGADQNDDTNASGGSTKTVRAAESGLTGSAIFEQFVLAE
;
A
#
# COMPACT_ATOMS: atom_id res chain seq x y z
N MET A 1 34.56 11.65 32.81
CA MET A 1 35.23 12.86 33.32
C MET A 1 36.01 13.44 32.15
N GLN A 2 35.61 14.63 31.64
CA GLN A 2 36.32 15.48 30.66
C GLN A 2 36.50 14.91 29.23
N ILE A 3 36.35 15.61 28.10
CA ILE A 3 36.32 17.04 27.74
C ILE A 3 35.43 17.25 26.48
N THR A 4 34.77 18.41 26.47
CA THR A 4 34.04 19.10 25.40
C THR A 4 34.85 19.47 24.16
N ALA A 5 34.22 19.49 22.99
CA ALA A 5 34.61 20.37 21.88
C ALA A 5 33.37 20.89 21.13
N SER A 6 33.04 22.17 21.35
CA SER A 6 32.14 22.97 20.52
C SER A 6 32.83 23.36 19.22
N LEU A 7 32.08 23.38 18.11
CA LEU A 7 32.39 24.23 16.96
C LEU A 7 31.12 24.91 16.45
N THR A 8 31.07 26.20 16.73
CA THR A 8 30.20 27.22 16.17
C THR A 8 30.68 27.59 14.76
N ARG A 9 29.77 27.79 13.80
CA ARG A 9 29.99 28.75 12.71
C ARG A 9 28.68 29.40 12.28
N ALA A 10 28.72 30.72 12.29
CA ALA A 10 27.62 31.64 12.08
C ALA A 10 27.42 31.98 10.60
N LEU A 11 26.19 32.42 10.33
CA LEU A 11 25.66 33.01 9.11
C LEU A 11 26.45 34.24 8.62
N SER A 12 26.48 34.44 7.31
CA SER A 12 26.45 35.78 6.71
C SER A 12 25.69 35.77 5.39
N SER A 13 24.71 36.66 5.34
CA SER A 13 23.74 36.97 4.30
C SER A 13 24.33 37.74 3.12
N GLY A 14 23.68 37.62 1.95
CA GLY A 14 23.94 38.41 0.75
C GLY A 14 22.69 38.49 -0.11
N LEU A 15 21.87 39.51 0.14
CA LEU A 15 20.65 39.86 -0.60
C LEU A 15 21.02 40.86 -1.71
N THR A 16 20.68 40.58 -2.96
CA THR A 16 20.69 41.59 -4.04
C THR A 16 19.34 41.56 -4.76
N ILE A 17 18.60 42.65 -4.57
CA ILE A 17 17.35 42.99 -5.25
C ILE A 17 17.70 43.74 -6.54
N TYR A 18 17.07 43.42 -7.66
CA TYR A 18 16.89 44.36 -8.76
C TYR A 18 15.42 44.35 -9.23
N SER A 19 14.92 45.55 -9.40
CA SER A 19 13.53 45.96 -9.58
C SER A 19 13.08 46.02 -11.05
N ILE A 20 11.87 45.49 -11.28
CA ILE A 20 10.76 45.92 -12.16
C ILE A 20 11.05 46.90 -13.32
N LEU A 21 10.71 46.47 -14.54
CA LEU A 21 10.20 47.34 -15.61
C LEU A 21 8.99 46.68 -16.29
N THR A 22 7.93 47.46 -16.40
CA THR A 22 6.61 47.18 -17.00
C THR A 22 6.65 47.15 -18.53
N GLY A 23 5.85 46.30 -19.18
CA GLY A 23 5.60 46.43 -20.63
C GLY A 23 4.75 45.34 -21.28
N LYS A 24 3.43 45.58 -21.31
CA LYS A 24 2.40 45.22 -22.32
C LYS A 24 2.28 43.79 -22.90
N ALA A 25 1.02 43.38 -22.95
CA ALA A 25 0.47 42.20 -23.60
C ALA A 25 0.79 42.13 -25.11
N SER A 26 1.15 40.92 -25.56
CA SER A 26 1.08 40.49 -26.95
C SER A 26 0.71 39.01 -26.98
N ALA A 27 -0.40 38.71 -27.65
CA ALA A 27 -0.96 37.39 -27.85
C ALA A 27 0.05 36.44 -28.52
N LEU A 28 0.17 35.22 -27.99
CA LEU A 28 0.96 34.15 -28.62
C LEU A 28 0.07 33.34 -29.58
N PRO A 29 0.58 32.99 -30.77
CA PRO A 29 -0.18 32.27 -31.79
C PRO A 29 -0.35 30.79 -31.42
N GLY A 30 -1.54 30.25 -31.72
CA GLY A 30 -1.88 28.85 -31.50
C GLY A 30 -0.91 27.90 -32.19
N ARG A 31 -0.42 26.90 -31.44
CA ARG A 31 0.25 25.73 -32.01
C ARG A 31 -0.74 24.59 -32.13
N THR A 32 -1.13 24.35 -33.37
CA THR A 32 -1.76 23.13 -33.85
C THR A 32 -0.81 21.94 -33.62
N TRP A 33 -1.31 20.91 -32.95
CA TRP A 33 -0.63 19.61 -32.85
C TRP A 33 -0.78 18.89 -34.19
N ASN A 34 0.35 18.68 -34.89
CA ASN A 34 0.39 17.89 -36.11
C ASN A 34 0.15 16.41 -35.80
N THR A 35 -0.77 15.84 -36.56
CA THR A 35 -1.22 14.45 -36.54
C THR A 35 -0.25 13.51 -37.26
N ARG A 36 0.00 12.36 -36.62
CA ARG A 36 0.22 10.99 -37.16
C ARG A 36 0.92 10.85 -38.52
N ASP A 37 2.11 10.23 -38.48
CA ASP A 37 2.56 9.33 -39.55
C ASP A 37 2.12 7.89 -39.20
N ASP A 38 1.36 7.29 -40.11
CA ASP A 38 0.86 5.93 -40.07
C ASP A 38 1.97 4.91 -40.39
N VAL A 39 2.16 3.94 -39.49
CA VAL A 39 2.83 2.66 -39.80
C VAL A 39 1.78 1.55 -39.63
N PRO A 40 1.58 0.65 -40.62
CA PRO A 40 0.58 -0.40 -40.49
C PRO A 40 1.02 -1.38 -39.40
N LEU A 41 0.22 -1.48 -38.34
CA LEU A 41 0.42 -2.49 -37.29
C LEU A 41 -0.17 -3.81 -37.76
N ASP A 42 0.74 -4.73 -38.11
CA ASP A 42 0.45 -6.15 -38.20
C ASP A 42 -0.14 -6.64 -36.86
N SER A 43 -1.28 -7.32 -36.97
CA SER A 43 -2.09 -7.82 -35.87
C SER A 43 -1.45 -9.06 -35.26
N THR A 44 -0.52 -8.87 -34.32
CA THR A 44 -0.18 -9.87 -33.31
C THR A 44 -0.22 -9.22 -31.94
N ALA A 45 -1.01 -9.79 -31.02
CA ALA A 45 -1.19 -9.27 -29.67
C ALA A 45 0.18 -9.14 -28.98
N ARG A 46 0.62 -7.91 -28.70
CA ARG A 46 1.80 -7.64 -27.89
C ARG A 46 1.42 -7.83 -26.42
N SER A 47 1.72 -8.99 -25.85
CA SER A 47 1.86 -9.07 -24.38
C SER A 47 3.09 -8.25 -23.99
N TRP A 48 2.93 -7.17 -23.24
CA TRP A 48 4.09 -6.45 -22.70
C TRP A 48 4.71 -7.31 -21.59
N ASN A 49 5.88 -7.85 -21.90
CA ASN A 49 6.71 -8.58 -20.96
C ASN A 49 7.84 -7.64 -20.55
N TYR A 50 7.76 -7.12 -19.33
CA TYR A 50 8.81 -6.31 -18.73
C TYR A 50 9.96 -7.23 -18.32
N ALA A 51 11.15 -7.00 -18.86
CA ALA A 51 12.37 -7.67 -18.43
C ALA A 51 13.22 -6.66 -17.65
N ILE A 52 13.28 -6.83 -16.34
CA ILE A 52 13.96 -5.92 -15.43
C ILE A 52 15.32 -6.57 -15.06
N PRO A 53 16.46 -5.93 -15.39
CA PRO A 53 17.77 -6.44 -15.04
C PRO A 53 18.03 -6.29 -13.54
N SER A 54 18.96 -7.09 -13.02
CA SER A 54 19.36 -7.09 -11.62
C SER A 54 20.25 -5.90 -11.21
N HIS A 55 20.61 -5.00 -12.10
CA HIS A 55 21.45 -3.84 -11.78
C HIS A 55 20.72 -2.53 -12.03
N ASP A 56 21.16 -1.49 -11.33
CA ASP A 56 20.76 -0.11 -11.60
C ASP A 56 20.99 0.25 -13.07
N GLN A 57 19.95 0.75 -13.73
CA GLN A 57 19.93 1.04 -15.16
C GLN A 57 20.48 2.43 -15.51
N ASN A 58 20.82 3.27 -14.52
CA ASN A 58 21.42 4.60 -14.65
C ASN A 58 20.70 5.49 -15.68
N GLY A 59 19.79 6.35 -15.23
CA GLY A 59 19.13 7.30 -16.14
C GLY A 59 17.89 7.98 -15.56
N PRO A 60 17.25 8.85 -16.36
CA PRO A 60 15.99 9.47 -15.98
C PRO A 60 14.91 8.39 -15.88
N VAL A 61 14.25 8.34 -14.71
CA VAL A 61 13.12 7.44 -14.45
C VAL A 61 11.83 8.24 -14.54
N ARG A 62 10.78 7.61 -15.06
CA ARG A 62 9.42 8.12 -14.99
C ARG A 62 8.59 7.20 -14.12
N ALA A 63 7.92 7.76 -13.12
CA ALA A 63 6.88 7.08 -12.37
C ALA A 63 5.51 7.46 -12.93
N ARG A 64 4.58 6.50 -12.94
CA ARG A 64 3.17 6.75 -13.24
C ARG A 64 2.43 7.04 -11.93
N PHE A 65 1.81 8.21 -11.83
CA PHE A 65 1.00 8.60 -10.67
C PHE A 65 -0.48 8.82 -11.00
N ASP A 66 -0.88 8.49 -12.22
CA ASP A 66 -2.24 8.67 -12.72
C ASP A 66 -2.63 7.49 -13.60
N ILE A 67 -3.90 7.10 -13.57
CA ILE A 67 -4.46 6.11 -14.47
C ILE A 67 -5.77 6.59 -15.10
N PRO A 68 -5.98 6.36 -16.41
CA PRO A 68 -7.27 6.60 -17.04
C PRO A 68 -8.37 5.74 -16.41
N THR A 69 -9.48 6.36 -16.03
CA THR A 69 -10.63 5.72 -15.37
C THR A 69 -11.94 6.17 -16.01
N THR A 70 -11.98 6.17 -17.35
CA THR A 70 -13.12 6.62 -18.14
C THR A 70 -14.42 5.96 -17.68
N GLY A 71 -15.41 6.77 -17.31
CA GLY A 71 -16.71 6.28 -16.81
C GLY A 71 -16.68 5.79 -15.37
N SER A 72 -15.68 6.22 -14.59
CA SER A 72 -15.53 5.93 -13.15
C SER A 72 -15.42 4.45 -12.82
N LYS A 73 -14.79 3.66 -13.71
CA LYS A 73 -14.59 2.22 -13.53
C LYS A 73 -13.14 1.84 -13.80
N LEU A 74 -12.69 0.78 -13.13
CA LEU A 74 -11.48 0.06 -13.47
C LEU A 74 -11.89 -1.14 -14.31
N ASP A 75 -11.62 -1.08 -15.61
CA ASP A 75 -11.75 -2.23 -16.47
C ASP A 75 -10.52 -3.16 -16.33
N THR A 76 -10.60 -4.34 -16.93
CA THR A 76 -9.52 -5.33 -16.91
C THR A 76 -8.18 -4.75 -17.39
N GLN A 77 -8.20 -3.85 -18.37
CA GLN A 77 -6.99 -3.27 -18.93
C GLN A 77 -6.33 -2.29 -17.96
N ALA A 78 -7.12 -1.53 -17.21
CA ALA A 78 -6.65 -0.70 -16.11
C ALA A 78 -6.04 -1.56 -15.00
N LEU A 79 -6.68 -2.68 -14.62
CA LEU A 79 -6.14 -3.59 -13.59
C LEU A 79 -4.79 -4.20 -14.01
N LEU A 80 -4.68 -4.67 -15.25
CA LEU A 80 -3.41 -5.17 -15.80
C LEU A 80 -2.33 -4.08 -15.81
N THR A 81 -2.72 -2.83 -16.01
CA THR A 81 -1.82 -1.68 -15.99
C THR A 81 -1.37 -1.33 -14.58
N LEU A 82 -2.26 -1.44 -13.58
CA LEU A 82 -1.98 -1.20 -12.17
C LEU A 82 -1.02 -2.25 -11.59
N ASP A 83 -1.14 -3.51 -12.01
CA ASP A 83 -0.27 -4.59 -11.54
C ASP A 83 1.08 -4.67 -12.29
N ALA A 84 1.24 -3.92 -13.37
CA ALA A 84 2.52 -3.81 -14.08
C ALA A 84 3.51 -2.88 -13.36
N PRO A 85 4.81 -2.88 -13.72
CA PRO A 85 5.75 -1.90 -13.20
C PRO A 85 5.25 -0.47 -13.44
N GLN A 86 5.28 0.35 -12.39
CA GLN A 86 4.85 1.76 -12.45
C GLN A 86 6.01 2.73 -12.68
N ILE A 87 7.24 2.21 -12.66
CA ILE A 87 8.46 2.94 -12.98
C ILE A 87 9.10 2.41 -14.26
N SER A 88 9.57 3.32 -15.10
CA SER A 88 10.12 2.97 -16.42
C SER A 88 11.46 2.25 -16.39
N ALA A 89 12.22 2.45 -15.30
CA ALA A 89 13.54 1.90 -15.06
C ALA A 89 13.86 1.98 -13.55
N ILE A 90 14.81 1.17 -13.08
CA ILE A 90 15.30 1.20 -11.68
C ILE A 90 16.62 1.96 -11.60
N ASN A 91 16.71 2.89 -10.66
CA ASN A 91 17.95 3.55 -10.26
C ASN A 91 18.09 3.64 -8.72
N GLU A 92 19.18 4.24 -8.23
CA GLU A 92 19.49 4.37 -6.80
C GLU A 92 18.42 5.11 -5.98
N SER A 93 17.54 5.87 -6.63
CA SER A 93 16.57 6.77 -5.99
C SER A 93 15.12 6.34 -6.11
N VAL A 94 14.78 5.28 -6.83
CA VAL A 94 13.39 4.87 -7.07
C VAL A 94 13.14 3.45 -6.58
N PHE A 95 11.89 3.16 -6.23
CA PHE A 95 11.47 1.82 -5.86
C PHE A 95 10.09 1.49 -6.44
N ASP A 96 9.85 0.21 -6.66
CA ASP A 96 8.54 -0.39 -6.93
C ASP A 96 8.54 -1.78 -6.27
N TRP A 97 7.40 -2.17 -5.70
CA TRP A 97 7.24 -3.52 -5.16
C TRP A 97 5.83 -4.06 -5.34
N TRP A 98 5.75 -5.39 -5.34
CA TRP A 98 4.53 -6.17 -5.22
C TRP A 98 4.52 -6.85 -3.86
N TYR A 99 3.48 -6.61 -3.10
CA TYR A 99 3.34 -7.13 -1.74
C TYR A 99 2.14 -8.07 -1.68
N PHE A 100 2.32 -9.24 -1.09
CA PHE A 100 1.26 -10.22 -0.83
C PHE A 100 1.34 -10.67 0.61
N ASP A 101 0.21 -10.77 1.29
CA ASP A 101 0.16 -11.39 2.61
C ASP A 101 -1.09 -12.24 2.86
N ALA A 102 -1.03 -13.00 3.94
CA ALA A 102 -2.19 -13.61 4.56
C ALA A 102 -1.97 -13.80 6.07
N VAL A 103 -3.05 -13.77 6.84
CA VAL A 103 -3.08 -14.07 8.27
C VAL A 103 -4.09 -15.19 8.55
N SER A 104 -3.77 -16.09 9.47
CA SER A 104 -4.67 -17.20 9.84
C SER A 104 -5.91 -16.67 10.54
N ALA A 105 -7.08 -17.12 10.08
CA ALA A 105 -8.35 -16.82 10.75
C ALA A 105 -8.49 -17.49 12.13
N ASN A 106 -7.67 -18.51 12.41
CA ASN A 106 -7.74 -19.30 13.65
C ASN A 106 -6.65 -18.90 14.66
N ASP A 107 -5.51 -18.37 14.20
CA ASP A 107 -4.42 -17.91 15.06
C ASP A 107 -3.69 -16.73 14.40
N SER A 108 -4.01 -15.51 14.82
CA SER A 108 -3.43 -14.29 14.26
C SER A 108 -1.89 -14.16 14.36
N ARG A 109 -1.21 -15.08 15.07
CA ARG A 109 0.26 -15.17 15.08
C ARG A 109 0.83 -15.91 13.88
N GLU A 110 0.01 -16.69 13.19
CA GLU A 110 0.36 -17.35 11.93
C GLU A 110 0.08 -16.42 10.76
N SER A 111 1.15 -16.04 10.06
CA SER A 111 1.06 -15.14 8.91
C SER A 111 2.16 -15.44 7.91
N LEU A 112 1.91 -15.04 6.67
CA LEU A 112 2.87 -15.10 5.59
C LEU A 112 2.86 -13.77 4.85
N THR A 113 4.02 -13.22 4.59
CA THR A 113 4.23 -12.08 3.69
C THR A 113 5.27 -12.46 2.66
N VAL A 114 5.00 -12.12 1.40
CA VAL A 114 5.95 -12.21 0.28
C VAL A 114 6.01 -10.87 -0.41
N THR A 115 7.21 -10.35 -0.62
CA THR A 115 7.41 -9.07 -1.31
C THR A 115 8.43 -9.22 -2.44
N PHE A 116 8.09 -8.71 -3.61
CA PHE A 116 8.95 -8.67 -4.78
C PHE A 116 9.38 -7.22 -4.98
N PHE A 117 10.62 -6.90 -4.65
CA PHE A 117 11.18 -5.57 -4.79
C PHE A 117 11.91 -5.40 -6.12
N THR A 118 11.76 -4.21 -6.70
CA THR A 118 12.67 -3.61 -7.66
C THR A 118 13.19 -2.28 -7.09
N ALA A 119 14.28 -2.34 -6.32
CA ALA A 119 14.83 -1.19 -5.60
C ALA A 119 16.26 -1.44 -5.11
N THR A 120 17.00 -0.36 -4.88
CA THR A 120 18.26 -0.40 -4.13
C THR A 120 18.01 -0.15 -2.64
N ALA A 121 18.98 -0.47 -1.79
CA ALA A 121 18.94 -0.08 -0.37
C ALA A 121 19.05 1.43 -0.12
N ALA A 122 19.49 2.20 -1.13
CA ALA A 122 19.47 3.67 -1.07
C ALA A 122 18.06 4.22 -1.34
N ALA A 123 17.30 3.58 -2.25
CA ALA A 123 15.93 3.99 -2.58
C ALA A 123 14.93 3.59 -1.50
N PHE A 124 15.00 2.36 -0.98
CA PHE A 124 14.15 1.87 0.09
C PHE A 124 15.01 1.39 1.27
N PRO A 125 14.94 2.06 2.43
CA PRO A 125 15.61 1.57 3.63
C PRO A 125 15.09 0.17 3.96
N TRP A 126 15.80 -0.63 4.75
CA TRP A 126 15.47 -2.03 5.08
C TRP A 126 15.73 -3.09 3.99
N LEU A 127 16.13 -2.69 2.78
CA LEU A 127 16.77 -3.64 1.87
C LEU A 127 18.24 -3.89 2.27
N PRO A 128 18.78 -5.08 1.97
CA PRO A 128 20.16 -5.43 2.34
C PRO A 128 21.18 -4.55 1.62
N THR A 129 22.01 -3.82 2.37
CA THR A 129 22.98 -2.85 1.82
C THR A 129 24.18 -3.50 1.11
N ASN A 130 24.40 -4.80 1.34
CA ASN A 130 25.48 -5.58 0.74
C ASN A 130 25.05 -6.33 -0.53
N GLU A 131 23.79 -6.21 -0.94
CA GLU A 131 23.29 -6.85 -2.16
C GLU A 131 23.46 -5.92 -3.35
N SER A 132 24.09 -6.44 -4.41
CA SER A 132 24.24 -5.71 -5.67
C SER A 132 23.00 -5.82 -6.56
N SER A 133 22.13 -6.81 -6.30
CA SER A 133 20.91 -6.97 -7.08
C SER A 133 19.84 -5.98 -6.63
N VAL A 134 19.26 -5.24 -7.56
CA VAL A 134 18.09 -4.39 -7.31
C VAL A 134 16.79 -5.19 -7.26
N LEU A 135 16.86 -6.52 -7.44
CA LEU A 135 15.72 -7.42 -7.51
C LEU A 135 15.75 -8.36 -6.31
N ILE A 136 14.93 -8.07 -5.29
CA ILE A 136 14.92 -8.84 -4.05
C ILE A 136 13.55 -9.51 -3.88
N ALA A 137 13.53 -10.83 -3.74
CA ALA A 137 12.36 -11.56 -3.25
C ALA A 137 12.51 -11.76 -1.74
N TYR A 138 11.56 -11.23 -0.96
CA TYR A 138 11.58 -11.21 0.50
C TYR A 138 10.43 -12.06 1.05
N ILE A 139 10.67 -12.77 2.16
CA ILE A 139 9.65 -13.56 2.85
C ILE A 139 9.70 -13.31 4.36
N TRP A 140 8.52 -13.13 4.94
CA TRP A 140 8.27 -13.28 6.37
C TRP A 140 7.25 -14.39 6.59
N ALA A 141 7.55 -15.35 7.46
CA ALA A 141 6.62 -16.39 7.89
C ALA A 141 6.62 -16.48 9.41
N SER A 142 5.45 -16.26 10.02
CA SER A 142 5.26 -16.30 11.47
C SER A 142 4.48 -17.54 11.85
N PHE A 143 4.85 -18.16 12.96
CA PHE A 143 4.28 -19.41 13.45
C PHE A 143 3.59 -19.20 14.81
N ALA A 144 2.59 -20.03 15.11
CA ALA A 144 1.85 -19.99 16.38
C ALA A 144 2.75 -20.11 17.64
N ASN A 145 3.93 -20.72 17.51
CA ASN A 145 4.91 -20.83 18.60
C ASN A 145 5.73 -19.55 18.85
N GLY A 146 5.49 -18.47 18.09
CA GLY A 146 6.21 -17.20 18.17
C GLY A 146 7.50 -17.15 17.35
N THR A 147 7.85 -18.21 16.62
CA THR A 147 8.99 -18.20 15.70
C THR A 147 8.63 -17.36 14.48
N VAL A 148 9.55 -16.49 14.07
CA VAL A 148 9.47 -15.74 12.81
C VAL A 148 10.65 -16.15 11.94
N PHE A 149 10.36 -16.55 10.71
CA PHE A 149 11.34 -16.75 9.66
C PHE A 149 11.36 -15.52 8.76
N GLN A 150 12.53 -14.91 8.62
CA GLN A 150 12.76 -13.73 7.78
C GLN A 150 14.00 -13.98 6.93
N GLU A 151 13.83 -14.02 5.62
CA GLU A 151 14.95 -14.18 4.68
C GLU A 151 14.62 -13.51 3.35
N TYR A 152 15.65 -13.37 2.51
CA TYR A 152 15.51 -12.86 1.16
C TYR A 152 16.43 -13.59 0.17
N VAL A 153 16.11 -13.50 -1.12
CA VAL A 153 16.99 -13.97 -2.21
C VAL A 153 17.06 -12.92 -3.32
N PRO A 154 18.28 -12.53 -3.77
CA PRO A 154 18.44 -11.69 -4.94
C PRO A 154 18.17 -12.48 -6.23
N ALA A 155 17.40 -11.89 -7.15
CA ALA A 155 17.18 -12.42 -8.48
C ALA A 155 18.26 -11.94 -9.46
N THR A 156 18.48 -12.69 -10.54
CA THR A 156 19.37 -12.27 -11.63
C THR A 156 18.64 -11.46 -12.71
N ILE A 157 17.34 -11.68 -12.85
CA ILE A 157 16.43 -10.97 -13.74
C ILE A 157 15.00 -11.15 -13.20
N ALA A 158 14.17 -10.14 -13.36
CA ALA A 158 12.74 -10.23 -13.09
C ALA A 158 11.96 -10.08 -14.40
N THR A 159 10.95 -10.92 -14.59
CA THR A 159 10.00 -10.77 -15.69
C THR A 159 8.62 -10.49 -15.13
N VAL A 160 7.96 -9.42 -15.60
CA VAL A 160 6.56 -9.12 -15.26
C VAL A 160 5.74 -9.08 -16.54
N VAL A 161 4.63 -9.82 -16.58
CA VAL A 161 3.64 -9.83 -17.64
C VAL A 161 2.46 -8.98 -17.18
N GLY A 162 2.00 -8.06 -18.03
CA GLY A 162 0.91 -7.15 -17.70
C GLY A 162 1.04 -5.85 -18.50
N GLY A 163 0.36 -4.80 -18.07
CA GLY A 163 0.49 -3.48 -18.67
C GLY A 163 -0.52 -3.18 -19.77
N GLU A 164 -0.39 -1.98 -20.35
CA GLU A 164 -1.32 -1.44 -21.34
C GLU A 164 -1.33 -2.26 -22.63
N GLY A 165 -2.48 -2.81 -23.01
CA GLY A 165 -2.64 -3.67 -24.19
C GLY A 165 -2.21 -5.12 -23.98
N ALA A 166 -1.90 -5.53 -22.74
CA ALA A 166 -1.64 -6.93 -22.42
C ALA A 166 -2.86 -7.82 -22.67
N SER A 167 -2.61 -8.98 -23.27
CA SER A 167 -3.63 -10.00 -23.55
C SER A 167 -3.58 -11.20 -22.59
N SER A 168 -2.66 -11.17 -21.62
CA SER A 168 -2.44 -12.23 -20.63
C SER A 168 -2.61 -11.66 -19.23
N PRO A 169 -3.08 -12.49 -18.25
CA PRO A 169 -3.14 -12.08 -16.85
C PRO A 169 -1.79 -11.66 -16.30
N SER A 170 -1.81 -10.88 -15.22
CA SER A 170 -0.60 -10.46 -14.50
C SER A 170 0.21 -11.67 -14.04
N ALA A 171 1.51 -11.65 -14.24
CA ALA A 171 2.41 -12.67 -13.70
C ALA A 171 3.79 -12.07 -13.47
N GLY A 172 4.52 -12.58 -12.48
CA GLY A 172 5.86 -12.14 -12.20
C GLY A 172 6.77 -13.27 -11.76
N ASN A 173 8.04 -13.20 -12.14
CA ASN A 173 9.05 -14.21 -11.84
C ASN A 173 10.38 -13.55 -11.52
N TRP A 174 10.85 -13.71 -10.28
CA TRP A 174 12.17 -13.29 -9.84
C TRP A 174 13.11 -14.46 -10.08
N SER A 175 13.65 -14.55 -11.30
CA SER A 175 14.45 -15.68 -11.75
C SER A 175 15.65 -15.92 -10.83
N SER A 176 16.03 -17.19 -10.68
CA SER A 176 17.01 -17.75 -9.72
C SER A 176 16.58 -17.80 -8.25
N THR A 177 15.52 -17.10 -7.85
CA THR A 177 15.07 -17.10 -6.43
C THR A 177 14.16 -18.29 -6.10
N GLY A 178 13.41 -18.76 -7.10
CA GLY A 178 12.30 -19.70 -6.92
C GLY A 178 10.98 -19.04 -6.53
N PHE A 179 10.88 -17.71 -6.56
CA PHE A 179 9.68 -16.96 -6.24
C PHE A 179 8.99 -16.44 -7.51
N SER A 180 7.68 -16.60 -7.57
CA SER A 180 6.85 -16.09 -8.67
C SER A 180 5.41 -15.88 -8.22
N TRP A 181 4.65 -15.08 -8.96
CA TRP A 181 3.21 -15.01 -8.85
C TRP A 181 2.55 -15.11 -10.22
N ALA A 182 1.29 -15.51 -10.24
CA ALA A 182 0.42 -15.44 -11.40
C ALA A 182 -1.02 -15.15 -10.99
N ALA A 183 -1.68 -14.24 -11.69
CA ALA A 183 -3.12 -14.13 -11.69
C ALA A 183 -3.69 -15.31 -12.50
N LEU A 184 -4.60 -16.07 -11.89
CA LEU A 184 -5.21 -17.27 -12.48
C LEU A 184 -6.38 -16.93 -13.40
N LYS A 185 -6.89 -15.70 -13.32
CA LYS A 185 -8.02 -15.18 -14.10
C LYS A 185 -7.67 -13.84 -14.74
N GLY A 186 -8.26 -13.58 -15.91
CA GLY A 186 -8.03 -12.35 -16.67
C GLY A 186 -8.53 -11.08 -15.98
N ASP A 187 -9.51 -11.19 -15.08
CA ASP A 187 -10.01 -10.08 -14.24
C ASP A 187 -9.19 -9.88 -12.96
N LEU A 188 -8.10 -10.64 -12.81
CA LEU A 188 -7.21 -10.62 -11.65
C LEU A 188 -7.95 -10.98 -10.36
N SER A 189 -9.07 -11.70 -10.39
CA SER A 189 -9.81 -12.05 -9.16
C SER A 189 -9.13 -13.14 -8.33
N GLU A 190 -8.19 -13.89 -8.91
CA GLU A 190 -7.47 -14.98 -8.24
C GLU A 190 -5.97 -14.90 -8.54
N TYR A 191 -5.16 -15.11 -7.51
CA TYR A 191 -3.69 -15.16 -7.60
C TYR A 191 -3.14 -16.43 -6.97
N GLU A 192 -2.03 -16.93 -7.50
CA GLU A 192 -1.16 -17.92 -6.86
C GLU A 192 0.26 -17.37 -6.78
N ILE A 193 0.82 -17.35 -5.58
CA ILE A 193 2.23 -17.07 -5.30
C ILE A 193 2.88 -18.42 -5.03
N VAL A 194 3.95 -18.71 -5.75
CA VAL A 194 4.70 -19.95 -5.65
C VAL A 194 6.11 -19.65 -5.14
N ILE A 195 6.53 -20.42 -4.13
CA ILE A 195 7.89 -20.38 -3.60
C ILE A 195 8.48 -21.78 -3.74
N SER A 196 9.64 -21.87 -4.38
CA SER A 196 10.42 -23.09 -4.53
C SER A 196 11.91 -22.77 -4.45
N SER A 197 12.31 -22.18 -3.32
CA SER A 197 13.67 -21.69 -3.09
C SER A 197 14.53 -22.75 -2.40
N GLU A 198 15.46 -23.34 -3.14
CA GLU A 198 16.45 -24.26 -2.57
C GLU A 198 17.38 -23.53 -1.59
N LYS A 199 17.79 -22.30 -1.94
CA LYS A 199 18.67 -21.47 -1.10
C LYS A 199 18.08 -21.25 0.30
N LEU A 200 16.79 -20.96 0.38
CA LEU A 200 16.10 -20.74 1.66
C LEU A 200 15.58 -22.03 2.31
N GLN A 201 15.55 -23.14 1.58
CA GLN A 201 14.82 -24.36 1.94
C GLN A 201 13.34 -24.06 2.23
N VAL A 202 12.72 -23.29 1.33
CA VAL A 202 11.29 -22.91 1.42
C VAL A 202 10.57 -23.39 0.17
N LYS A 203 9.46 -24.11 0.36
CA LYS A 203 8.62 -24.57 -0.74
C LYS A 203 7.13 -24.52 -0.37
N GLY A 204 6.31 -24.00 -1.27
CA GLY A 204 4.86 -24.01 -1.10
C GLY A 204 4.16 -22.95 -1.93
N ARG A 205 2.93 -22.64 -1.53
CA ARG A 205 2.07 -21.68 -2.22
C ARG A 205 1.24 -20.83 -1.27
N LEU A 206 0.89 -19.64 -1.75
CA LEU A 206 -0.16 -18.78 -1.22
C LEU A 206 -1.17 -18.53 -2.35
N GLY A 207 -2.42 -18.94 -2.16
CA GLY A 207 -3.52 -18.60 -3.06
C GLY A 207 -4.34 -17.44 -2.49
N LEU A 208 -4.82 -16.55 -3.35
CA LEU A 208 -5.75 -15.47 -2.99
C LEU A 208 -6.98 -15.51 -3.89
N THR A 209 -8.17 -15.40 -3.30
CA THR A 209 -9.44 -15.22 -4.02
C THR A 209 -10.13 -13.96 -3.54
N SER A 210 -10.22 -12.95 -4.41
CA SER A 210 -10.78 -11.61 -4.10
C SER A 210 -12.20 -11.71 -3.55
N THR A 211 -12.47 -11.00 -2.46
CA THR A 211 -13.83 -10.86 -1.90
C THR A 211 -14.44 -9.50 -2.21
N VAL A 212 -13.61 -8.50 -2.54
CA VAL A 212 -14.02 -7.12 -2.80
C VAL A 212 -13.28 -6.57 -4.04
N GLY A 213 -13.76 -5.43 -4.55
CA GLY A 213 -13.10 -4.72 -5.67
C GLY A 213 -11.82 -3.98 -5.25
N PRO A 214 -10.94 -3.62 -6.21
CA PRO A 214 -9.69 -2.91 -5.94
C PRO A 214 -9.92 -1.55 -5.28
N HIS A 215 -8.87 -1.06 -4.60
CA HIS A 215 -8.88 0.22 -3.90
C HIS A 215 -7.69 1.07 -4.34
N LEU A 216 -8.00 2.25 -4.91
CA LEU A 216 -7.04 3.30 -5.23
C LEU A 216 -6.91 4.26 -4.04
N PRO A 217 -5.87 5.11 -3.95
CA PRO A 217 -5.69 6.00 -2.79
C PRO A 217 -6.93 6.84 -2.46
N CYS A 218 -7.64 7.29 -3.49
CA CYS A 218 -8.87 8.07 -3.39
C CYS A 218 -10.01 7.36 -4.16
N ARG A 219 -11.22 7.94 -4.08
CA ARG A 219 -12.35 7.54 -4.93
C ARG A 219 -11.98 7.65 -6.41
N ILE A 220 -12.37 6.64 -7.19
CA ILE A 220 -12.25 6.64 -8.66
C ILE A 220 -13.03 7.83 -9.26
N THR A 221 -12.38 8.61 -10.12
CA THR A 221 -12.98 9.72 -10.85
C THR A 221 -13.30 9.32 -12.29
N SER A 222 -14.05 10.15 -13.02
CA SER A 222 -14.61 9.79 -14.34
C SER A 222 -13.65 9.84 -15.51
N GLU A 223 -12.45 10.39 -15.34
CA GLU A 223 -11.47 10.58 -16.43
C GLU A 223 -10.12 10.00 -16.07
N THR A 224 -9.52 10.48 -14.98
CA THR A 224 -8.19 10.08 -14.54
C THR A 224 -8.15 10.10 -13.02
N THR A 225 -7.73 8.99 -12.43
CA THR A 225 -7.60 8.87 -10.99
C THR A 225 -6.13 8.90 -10.61
N SER A 226 -5.80 9.73 -9.62
CA SER A 226 -4.46 9.77 -9.04
C SER A 226 -4.19 8.49 -8.26
N LEU A 227 -2.95 8.03 -8.37
CA LEU A 227 -2.38 6.89 -7.67
C LEU A 227 -1.43 7.30 -6.55
N GLU A 228 -1.26 8.61 -6.29
CA GLU A 228 -0.47 9.09 -5.16
C GLU A 228 -1.25 8.95 -3.86
N ILE A 229 -0.71 8.19 -2.91
CA ILE A 229 -1.19 8.20 -1.52
C ILE A 229 -0.68 9.43 -0.77
N ALA A 230 0.51 9.89 -1.16
CA ALA A 230 1.14 11.12 -0.70
C ALA A 230 2.11 11.61 -1.80
N PRO A 231 2.59 12.86 -1.74
CA PRO A 231 3.52 13.37 -2.76
C PRO A 231 4.70 12.43 -2.95
N HIS A 232 4.94 12.02 -4.20
CA HIS A 232 6.01 11.13 -4.65
C HIS A 232 5.84 9.65 -4.27
N ILE A 233 4.73 9.25 -3.64
CA ILE A 233 4.47 7.87 -3.24
C ILE A 233 3.19 7.39 -3.90
N GLY A 234 3.34 6.44 -4.82
CA GLY A 234 2.26 5.78 -5.50
C GLY A 234 1.84 4.51 -4.77
N TRP A 235 0.55 4.22 -4.76
CA TRP A 235 -0.01 3.05 -4.08
C TRP A 235 -1.30 2.57 -4.74
N VAL A 236 -1.51 1.24 -4.75
CA VAL A 236 -2.80 0.63 -5.09
C VAL A 236 -2.96 -0.72 -4.42
N ALA A 237 -4.10 -0.95 -3.78
CA ALA A 237 -4.51 -2.28 -3.31
C ALA A 237 -5.36 -2.97 -4.38
N LEU A 238 -4.75 -3.88 -5.14
CA LEU A 238 -5.46 -4.69 -6.13
C LEU A 238 -6.34 -5.76 -5.50
N LYS A 239 -5.94 -6.25 -4.32
CA LYS A 239 -6.73 -7.10 -3.43
C LYS A 239 -6.76 -6.49 -2.04
N PRO A 240 -7.70 -5.56 -1.77
CA PRO A 240 -7.82 -4.97 -0.45
C PRO A 240 -8.42 -5.97 0.56
N ASP A 241 -9.10 -7.02 0.09
CA ASP A 241 -9.47 -8.20 0.88
C ASP A 241 -9.67 -9.41 -0.04
N ALA A 242 -9.30 -10.58 0.47
CA ALA A 242 -9.35 -11.86 -0.22
C ALA A 242 -9.35 -13.02 0.78
N VAL A 243 -9.83 -14.19 0.35
CA VAL A 243 -9.59 -15.44 1.05
C VAL A 243 -8.22 -15.99 0.65
N GLY A 244 -7.31 -16.02 1.63
CA GLY A 244 -5.98 -16.59 1.54
C GLY A 244 -5.94 -18.07 1.86
N GLN A 245 -5.17 -18.85 1.10
CA GLN A 245 -4.85 -20.24 1.39
C GLN A 245 -3.32 -20.41 1.39
N VAL A 246 -2.76 -20.63 2.58
CA VAL A 246 -1.32 -20.81 2.77
C VAL A 246 -1.01 -22.29 3.00
N ASP A 247 -0.05 -22.83 2.25
CA ASP A 247 0.57 -24.12 2.52
C ASP A 247 2.04 -24.04 2.11
N ILE A 248 2.90 -23.71 3.08
CA ILE A 248 4.33 -23.53 2.90
C ILE A 248 5.12 -24.35 3.90
N ASN A 249 6.16 -25.01 3.43
CA ASN A 249 7.18 -25.62 4.26
C ASN A 249 8.41 -24.69 4.31
N VAL A 250 8.82 -24.33 5.53
CA VAL A 250 9.99 -23.50 5.82
C VAL A 250 10.97 -24.35 6.64
N LYS A 251 12.09 -24.76 6.04
CA LYS A 251 13.15 -25.55 6.71
C LYS A 251 12.60 -26.78 7.47
N GLY A 252 11.62 -27.46 6.89
CA GLY A 252 10.95 -28.62 7.49
C GLY A 252 9.69 -28.30 8.32
N SER A 253 9.50 -27.05 8.74
CA SER A 253 8.32 -26.61 9.51
C SER A 253 7.18 -26.19 8.57
N ARG A 254 6.00 -26.79 8.71
CA ARG A 254 4.85 -26.48 7.87
C ARG A 254 4.01 -25.34 8.48
N LEU A 255 3.77 -24.31 7.68
CA LEU A 255 2.81 -23.24 7.92
C LEU A 255 1.62 -23.48 6.98
N GLN A 256 0.45 -23.82 7.54
CA GLN A 256 -0.74 -24.13 6.76
C GLN A 256 -1.99 -23.55 7.41
N PHE A 257 -2.65 -22.61 6.73
CA PHE A 257 -3.87 -21.98 7.23
C PHE A 257 -4.72 -21.38 6.11
N GLN A 258 -5.93 -20.96 6.47
CA GLN A 258 -6.77 -20.07 5.67
C GLN A 258 -7.11 -18.82 6.48
N GLY A 259 -7.33 -17.70 5.81
CA GLY A 259 -7.78 -16.46 6.44
C GLY A 259 -7.69 -15.26 5.51
N PRO A 260 -7.82 -14.04 6.04
CA PRO A 260 -7.74 -12.82 5.23
C PRO A 260 -6.39 -12.70 4.53
N ALA A 261 -6.41 -12.24 3.28
CA ALA A 261 -5.25 -12.02 2.45
C ALA A 261 -5.36 -10.74 1.64
N TYR A 262 -4.21 -10.21 1.25
CA TYR A 262 -4.11 -8.90 0.64
C TYR A 262 -3.01 -8.84 -0.41
N HIS A 263 -3.19 -7.97 -1.40
CA HIS A 263 -2.19 -7.64 -2.40
C HIS A 263 -2.21 -6.17 -2.77
N ASP A 264 -1.05 -5.51 -2.64
CA ASP A 264 -0.84 -4.16 -3.14
C ASP A 264 0.47 -3.99 -3.90
N LYS A 265 0.59 -2.77 -4.43
CA LYS A 265 1.79 -2.20 -4.98
C LYS A 265 2.09 -0.86 -4.32
N ASN A 266 3.36 -0.57 -4.12
CA ASN A 266 3.85 0.78 -3.88
C ASN A 266 4.99 1.10 -4.82
N TRP A 267 5.16 2.37 -5.15
CA TRP A 267 6.30 2.85 -5.92
C TRP A 267 6.59 4.32 -5.63
N SER A 268 7.76 4.78 -6.05
CA SER A 268 8.17 6.18 -5.91
C SER A 268 9.08 6.64 -7.02
N ASP A 269 9.16 7.96 -7.19
CA ASP A 269 10.13 8.65 -8.02
C ASP A 269 11.32 9.23 -7.23
N ARG A 270 11.40 8.99 -5.91
CA ARG A 270 12.51 9.42 -5.04
C ARG A 270 12.72 8.49 -3.83
N PRO A 271 13.81 8.63 -3.06
CA PRO A 271 14.07 7.77 -1.92
C PRO A 271 12.93 7.82 -0.90
N PHE A 272 12.59 6.68 -0.31
CA PHE A 272 11.55 6.57 0.71
C PHE A 272 11.84 7.49 1.91
N ALA A 273 13.12 7.55 2.31
CA ALA A 273 13.55 8.40 3.43
C ALA A 273 13.39 9.90 3.18
N ASP A 274 13.30 10.32 1.92
CA ASP A 274 13.07 11.73 1.53
C ASP A 274 11.57 12.07 1.43
N SER A 275 10.71 11.06 1.57
CA SER A 275 9.26 11.20 1.40
C SER A 275 8.49 11.01 2.69
N VAL A 276 8.90 10.04 3.51
CA VAL A 276 8.11 9.56 4.65
C VAL A 276 8.63 10.15 5.95
N GLN A 277 7.78 10.88 6.68
CA GLN A 277 8.02 11.18 8.08
C GLN A 277 7.53 10.02 8.96
N SER A 278 6.27 9.61 8.75
CA SER A 278 5.70 8.41 9.35
C SER A 278 4.53 7.92 8.52
N TRP A 279 4.27 6.62 8.55
CA TRP A 279 3.02 6.06 8.08
C TRP A 279 2.44 5.08 9.08
N TYR A 280 1.11 4.99 9.10
CA TYR A 280 0.36 3.87 9.63
C TYR A 280 -0.45 3.29 8.48
N TRP A 281 -0.29 2.00 8.24
CA TRP A 281 -1.01 1.27 7.21
C TRP A 281 -1.54 -0.03 7.78
N GLY A 282 -2.64 -0.51 7.24
CA GLY A 282 -3.05 -1.88 7.45
C GLY A 282 -4.29 -2.25 6.68
N HIS A 283 -4.60 -3.53 6.76
CA HIS A 283 -5.84 -4.12 6.29
C HIS A 283 -6.36 -5.14 7.30
N GLY A 284 -7.65 -5.46 7.20
CA GLY A 284 -8.23 -6.51 8.00
C GLY A 284 -9.72 -6.67 7.81
N GLN A 285 -10.27 -7.59 8.59
CA GLN A 285 -11.70 -7.85 8.66
C GLN A 285 -12.21 -7.59 10.08
N VAL A 286 -13.42 -7.05 10.19
CA VAL A 286 -14.14 -6.89 11.46
C VAL A 286 -15.61 -7.20 11.25
N GLY A 287 -16.05 -8.37 11.70
CA GLY A 287 -17.37 -8.88 11.32
C GLY A 287 -17.50 -9.01 9.80
N PRO A 288 -18.58 -8.49 9.17
CA PRO A 288 -18.76 -8.56 7.71
C PRO A 288 -17.99 -7.48 6.93
N TYR A 289 -17.16 -6.67 7.60
CA TYR A 289 -16.49 -5.53 7.01
C TYR A 289 -15.06 -5.86 6.61
N SER A 290 -14.70 -5.53 5.38
CA SER A 290 -13.31 -5.48 4.88
C SER A 290 -12.81 -4.05 5.01
N VAL A 291 -11.65 -3.85 5.63
CA VAL A 291 -11.12 -2.53 5.96
C VAL A 291 -9.68 -2.40 5.47
N VAL A 292 -9.37 -1.30 4.78
CA VAL A 292 -7.99 -0.87 4.48
C VAL A 292 -7.84 0.58 4.91
N TRP A 293 -6.73 0.89 5.58
CA TRP A 293 -6.44 2.25 6.01
C TRP A 293 -5.00 2.63 5.73
N PHE A 294 -4.83 3.93 5.52
CA PHE A 294 -3.55 4.59 5.41
C PHE A 294 -3.64 5.94 6.13
N SER A 295 -2.63 6.26 6.94
CA SER A 295 -2.43 7.57 7.55
C SER A 295 -0.95 7.93 7.44
N TYR A 296 -0.65 8.95 6.64
CA TYR A 296 0.70 9.26 6.20
C TYR A 296 1.05 10.72 6.51
N LEU A 297 2.23 10.92 7.08
CA LEU A 297 2.88 12.22 7.26
C LEU A 297 4.08 12.27 6.32
N ALA A 298 4.08 13.25 5.41
CA ALA A 298 5.20 13.45 4.48
C ALA A 298 6.34 14.20 5.16
N LEU A 299 7.56 13.82 4.83
CA LEU A 299 8.73 14.64 5.12
C LEU A 299 8.60 15.97 4.36
N ASP A 300 8.93 17.07 5.04
CA ASP A 300 8.88 18.43 4.50
C ASP A 300 7.49 18.91 4.04
N ASN A 301 6.41 18.45 4.67
CA ASN A 301 5.07 18.98 4.40
C ASN A 301 4.88 20.36 5.09
N PRO A 302 4.83 21.49 4.35
CA PRO A 302 4.68 22.82 4.96
C PRO A 302 3.28 23.04 5.56
N PHE A 303 2.32 22.17 5.26
CA PHE A 303 0.93 22.29 5.69
C PHE A 303 0.59 21.41 6.90
N GLU A 304 1.55 20.60 7.39
CA GLU A 304 1.35 19.62 8.46
C GLU A 304 0.13 18.70 8.22
N THR A 305 -0.23 18.49 6.95
CA THR A 305 -1.38 17.68 6.55
C THR A 305 -1.10 16.21 6.75
N THR A 306 -2.07 15.51 7.33
CA THR A 306 -2.14 14.04 7.28
C THR A 306 -2.83 13.61 5.99
N TYR A 307 -2.11 12.88 5.15
CA TYR A 307 -2.68 12.19 3.99
C TYR A 307 -3.32 10.90 4.48
N VAL A 308 -4.52 10.60 4.00
CA VAL A 308 -5.22 9.37 4.39
C VAL A 308 -5.70 8.63 3.16
N SER A 309 -5.89 7.32 3.30
CA SER A 309 -6.76 6.55 2.42
C SER A 309 -7.61 5.62 3.27
N SER A 310 -8.92 5.66 3.03
CA SER A 310 -9.92 4.90 3.76
C SER A 310 -10.68 4.02 2.80
N TYR A 311 -10.77 2.74 3.11
CA TYR A 311 -11.62 1.79 2.40
C TYR A 311 -12.38 0.94 3.39
N VAL A 312 -13.70 0.91 3.26
CA VAL A 312 -14.56 -0.03 3.99
C VAL A 312 -15.54 -0.61 2.99
N ALA A 313 -15.57 -1.93 2.90
CA ALA A 313 -16.60 -2.68 2.20
C ALA A 313 -17.35 -3.57 3.18
N ARG A 314 -18.60 -3.90 2.87
CA ARG A 314 -19.39 -4.88 3.61
C ARG A 314 -19.95 -5.87 2.62
N ASP A 315 -19.72 -7.16 2.85
CA ASP A 315 -20.24 -8.23 1.99
C ASP A 315 -19.89 -8.03 0.49
N GLY A 316 -18.73 -7.44 0.20
CA GLY A 316 -18.26 -7.13 -1.17
C GLY A 316 -18.65 -5.74 -1.69
N ASP A 317 -19.60 -5.05 -1.06
CA ASP A 317 -20.06 -3.72 -1.47
C ASP A 317 -19.25 -2.61 -0.78
N VAL A 318 -18.63 -1.75 -1.59
CA VAL A 318 -17.82 -0.63 -1.08
C VAL A 318 -18.72 0.45 -0.48
N LEU A 319 -18.57 0.70 0.83
CA LEU A 319 -19.27 1.75 1.56
C LEU A 319 -18.51 3.07 1.52
N VAL A 320 -17.18 3.01 1.65
CA VAL A 320 -16.30 4.18 1.54
C VAL A 320 -15.02 3.81 0.81
N SER A 321 -14.57 4.70 -0.07
CA SER A 321 -13.25 4.73 -0.68
C SER A 321 -12.90 6.20 -0.86
N SER A 322 -11.97 6.72 -0.05
CA SER A 322 -11.73 8.17 0.05
C SER A 322 -10.34 8.47 0.59
N CYS A 323 -9.85 9.67 0.29
CA CYS A 323 -8.63 10.25 0.85
C CYS A 323 -8.89 11.56 1.59
N ILE A 324 -10.15 11.82 1.96
CA ILE A 324 -10.54 13.00 2.75
C ILE A 324 -10.19 12.75 4.21
N SER A 325 -9.36 13.61 4.81
CA SER A 325 -8.86 13.45 6.19
C SER A 325 -9.94 13.44 7.28
N SER A 326 -11.13 13.99 7.03
CA SER A 326 -12.25 13.92 7.98
C SER A 326 -12.97 12.57 8.00
N ILE A 327 -12.74 11.71 7.00
CA ILE A 327 -13.41 10.40 6.88
C ILE A 327 -12.68 9.34 7.70
N LEU A 328 -11.37 9.46 7.88
CA LEU A 328 -10.56 8.48 8.60
C LEU A 328 -9.67 9.15 9.64
N THR A 329 -9.82 8.70 10.89
CA THR A 329 -8.87 8.98 11.96
C THR A 329 -8.14 7.70 12.36
N VAL A 330 -6.80 7.75 12.40
CA VAL A 330 -5.94 6.67 12.89
C VAL A 330 -5.11 7.18 14.05
N ARG A 331 -5.21 6.56 15.23
CA ARG A 331 -4.44 6.96 16.42
C ARG A 331 -3.80 5.76 17.09
N PRO A 332 -2.52 5.84 17.48
CA PRO A 332 -1.89 4.76 18.22
C PRO A 332 -2.58 4.56 19.57
N ILE A 333 -2.72 3.30 19.99
CA ILE A 333 -3.21 2.93 21.32
C ILE A 333 -2.06 2.33 22.13
N GLY A 334 -2.13 2.52 23.45
CA GLY A 334 -1.18 1.98 24.41
C GLY A 334 -0.86 2.95 25.54
N SER A 335 0.10 2.58 26.38
CA SER A 335 0.55 3.41 27.49
C SER A 335 1.61 4.44 27.05
N SER A 336 1.95 5.38 27.93
CA SER A 336 3.09 6.27 27.72
C SER A 336 4.43 5.52 27.57
N GLU A 337 4.52 4.30 28.10
CA GLU A 337 5.72 3.45 28.01
C GLU A 337 5.85 2.77 26.64
N THR A 338 4.73 2.56 25.93
CA THR A 338 4.71 1.97 24.58
C THR A 338 4.89 3.03 23.48
N GLY A 339 5.03 4.30 23.85
CA GLY A 339 5.20 5.38 22.87
C GLY A 339 3.92 5.63 22.05
N ALA A 340 2.74 5.36 22.62
CA ALA A 340 1.45 5.61 21.98
C ALA A 340 1.15 7.12 21.87
N ARG A 341 1.81 7.80 20.93
CA ARG A 341 1.67 9.23 20.69
C ARG A 341 1.58 9.55 19.20
N TYR A 342 0.98 10.70 18.90
CA TYR A 342 0.80 11.19 17.54
C TYR A 342 1.26 12.65 17.44
N PRO A 343 2.18 13.00 16.53
CA PRO A 343 2.96 12.12 15.64
C PRO A 343 3.95 11.20 16.38
N PRO A 344 4.32 10.04 15.80
CA PRO A 344 5.30 9.14 16.39
C PRO A 344 6.75 9.65 16.20
N ARG A 345 7.72 9.13 16.95
CA ARG A 345 9.16 9.16 16.60
C ARG A 345 9.74 7.76 16.58
N ALA A 346 10.93 7.64 16.00
CA ALA A 346 11.70 6.42 15.95
C ALA A 346 11.82 5.77 17.35
N GLY A 347 11.50 4.48 17.42
CA GLY A 347 11.46 3.70 18.66
C GLY A 347 10.12 3.70 19.39
N ASP A 348 9.13 4.51 18.98
CA ASP A 348 7.75 4.35 19.48
C ASP A 348 7.17 3.02 18.96
N VAL A 349 6.60 2.21 19.85
CA VAL A 349 6.05 0.89 19.53
C VAL A 349 4.66 0.75 20.16
N PRO A 350 3.62 1.36 19.55
CA PRO A 350 2.28 1.30 20.13
C PRO A 350 1.77 -0.14 20.20
N ASP A 351 0.78 -0.37 21.07
CA ASP A 351 0.12 -1.68 21.20
C ASP A 351 -0.78 -1.98 19.98
N GLY A 352 -1.12 -0.94 19.22
CA GLY A 352 -1.79 -1.00 17.94
C GLY A 352 -2.43 0.34 17.57
N PHE A 353 -3.59 0.32 16.90
CA PHE A 353 -4.26 1.53 16.43
C PHE A 353 -5.76 1.52 16.70
N HIS A 354 -6.28 2.69 17.07
CA HIS A 354 -7.70 3.03 17.00
C HIS A 354 -8.01 3.67 15.65
N LEU A 355 -9.08 3.19 15.02
CA LEU A 355 -9.57 3.61 13.71
C LEU A 355 -11.00 4.14 13.87
N GLU A 356 -11.29 5.30 13.30
CA GLU A 356 -12.65 5.80 13.15
C GLU A 356 -12.91 6.14 11.68
N PHE A 357 -13.96 5.55 11.11
CA PHE A 357 -14.42 5.75 9.75
C PHE A 357 -15.80 6.42 9.75
N ASP A 358 -15.94 7.49 8.97
CA ASP A 358 -17.24 8.04 8.57
C ASP A 358 -17.73 7.31 7.31
N LEU A 359 -18.82 6.55 7.43
CA LEU A 359 -19.45 5.82 6.34
C LEU A 359 -20.60 6.62 5.70
N GLY A 360 -20.68 7.93 6.00
CA GLY A 360 -21.71 8.83 5.51
C GLY A 360 -23.10 8.43 5.97
N ASN A 361 -23.99 8.15 5.01
CA ASN A 361 -25.37 7.76 5.32
C ASN A 361 -25.48 6.41 6.03
N GLU A 362 -24.43 5.59 5.97
CA GLU A 362 -24.37 4.29 6.66
C GLU A 362 -23.89 4.42 8.11
N GLY A 363 -23.59 5.65 8.55
CA GLY A 363 -23.16 5.95 9.91
C GLY A 363 -21.65 5.93 10.04
N TRP A 364 -21.13 5.21 11.02
CA TRP A 364 -19.71 5.15 11.32
C TRP A 364 -19.26 3.74 11.68
N LEU A 365 -17.97 3.45 11.48
CA LEU A 365 -17.30 2.25 11.96
C LEU A 365 -16.12 2.65 12.82
N LYS A 366 -16.04 2.10 14.03
CA LYS A 366 -14.89 2.25 14.92
C LYS A 366 -14.25 0.90 15.15
N ALA A 367 -12.92 0.86 15.10
CA ALA A 367 -12.18 -0.37 15.31
C ALA A 367 -10.90 -0.14 16.12
N ASN A 368 -10.51 -1.14 16.89
CA ASN A 368 -9.19 -1.25 17.51
C ASN A 368 -8.47 -2.45 16.92
N VAL A 369 -7.24 -2.23 16.46
CA VAL A 369 -6.31 -3.30 16.08
C VAL A 369 -5.20 -3.40 17.11
N SER A 370 -4.83 -4.62 17.47
CA SER A 370 -3.67 -4.93 18.30
C SER A 370 -3.18 -6.33 17.97
N GLY A 371 -1.90 -6.62 18.20
CA GLY A 371 -1.34 -7.87 17.70
C GLY A 371 0.07 -8.19 18.17
N THR A 372 0.59 -9.30 17.65
CA THR A 372 1.98 -9.71 17.87
C THR A 372 2.84 -9.14 16.75
N ARG A 373 4.03 -8.64 17.11
CA ARG A 373 5.02 -8.20 16.12
C ARG A 373 5.52 -9.38 15.31
N ILE A 374 5.40 -9.29 13.99
CA ILE A 374 5.78 -10.33 13.02
C ILE A 374 6.91 -9.89 12.08
N ALA A 375 7.18 -8.59 12.02
CA ALA A 375 8.25 -7.99 11.23
C ALA A 375 8.69 -6.65 11.83
N GLY A 376 9.89 -6.20 11.51
CA GLY A 376 10.42 -4.91 11.94
C GLY A 376 11.93 -4.89 12.13
N ASP A 377 12.49 -3.69 12.28
CA ASP A 377 13.90 -3.45 12.57
C ASP A 377 14.15 -3.04 14.04
N GLY A 378 13.08 -2.96 14.84
CA GLY A 378 13.14 -2.59 16.24
C GLY A 378 13.25 -1.09 16.50
N LYS A 379 13.23 -0.24 15.46
CA LYS A 379 13.37 1.21 15.62
C LYS A 379 12.48 2.02 14.68
N TYR A 380 12.59 1.81 13.37
CA TYR A 380 11.93 2.63 12.36
C TYR A 380 10.75 1.92 11.70
N TYR A 381 10.74 0.59 11.73
CA TYR A 381 9.73 -0.23 11.09
C TYR A 381 9.22 -1.32 12.02
N PHE A 382 7.90 -1.47 12.09
CA PHE A 382 7.21 -2.51 12.82
C PHE A 382 5.98 -2.97 12.05
N ARG A 383 5.76 -4.29 11.98
CA ARG A 383 4.52 -4.90 11.48
C ARG A 383 3.99 -5.90 12.49
N TRP A 384 2.67 -5.91 12.63
CA TRP A 384 1.94 -6.80 13.50
C TRP A 384 0.92 -7.61 12.69
N ALA A 385 0.66 -8.82 13.16
CA ALA A 385 -0.54 -9.57 12.84
C ALA A 385 -1.32 -9.77 14.13
N GLY A 386 -2.64 -9.60 14.05
CA GLY A 386 -3.44 -9.53 15.26
C GLY A 386 -4.93 -9.51 15.02
N THR A 387 -5.63 -9.09 16.06
CA THR A 387 -7.09 -9.03 16.07
C THR A 387 -7.57 -7.62 15.81
N MET A 388 -8.65 -7.50 15.04
CA MET A 388 -9.44 -6.29 14.93
C MET A 388 -10.74 -6.48 15.72
N THR A 389 -11.09 -5.52 16.54
CA THR A 389 -12.38 -5.46 17.24
C THR A 389 -13.08 -4.18 16.86
N GLY A 390 -14.40 -4.20 16.74
CA GLY A 390 -15.11 -3.00 16.31
C GLY A 390 -16.59 -2.97 16.62
N GLU A 391 -17.15 -1.83 16.27
CA GLU A 391 -18.55 -1.49 16.42
C GLU A 391 -18.97 -0.54 15.30
N VAL A 392 -20.25 -0.58 14.97
CA VAL A 392 -20.88 0.31 13.99
C VAL A 392 -22.10 0.97 14.61
N GLY A 393 -22.33 2.22 14.24
CA GLY A 393 -23.47 2.98 14.70
C GLY A 393 -23.91 4.01 13.67
N GLN A 394 -25.03 4.66 13.93
CA GLN A 394 -25.51 5.76 13.08
C GLN A 394 -25.03 7.11 13.64
N SER A 395 -24.69 8.03 12.73
CA SER A 395 -24.55 9.44 13.07
C SER A 395 -25.96 9.98 13.32
N GLY A 396 -26.22 10.50 14.52
CA GLY A 396 -27.55 10.91 14.93
C GLY A 396 -28.15 11.92 13.93
N ALA A 397 -29.32 11.60 13.38
CA ALA A 397 -30.28 12.65 13.12
C ALA A 397 -30.58 13.31 14.47
N ASP A 398 -30.59 14.65 14.52
CA ASP A 398 -31.01 15.38 15.71
C ASP A 398 -32.21 14.68 16.37
N GLN A 399 -32.02 14.22 17.62
CA GLN A 399 -33.14 13.90 18.51
C GLN A 399 -33.82 15.23 18.86
N ASN A 400 -34.55 15.78 17.90
CA ASN A 400 -35.49 16.89 18.05
C ASN A 400 -36.36 16.91 16.79
N ASP A 401 -37.40 16.08 16.75
CA ASP A 401 -38.76 16.62 16.57
C ASP A 401 -39.82 15.54 16.80
N ASP A 402 -40.59 15.69 17.87
CA ASP A 402 -41.95 15.19 17.96
C ASP A 402 -42.82 16.00 16.98
N THR A 403 -42.81 15.70 15.68
CA THR A 403 -43.89 16.14 14.80
C THR A 403 -44.29 15.09 13.75
N ASN A 404 -45.58 14.73 13.81
CA ASN A 404 -46.32 13.95 12.84
C ASN A 404 -46.17 14.49 11.40
N ALA A 405 -45.76 13.65 10.45
CA ALA A 405 -46.29 13.70 9.09
C ALA A 405 -46.04 12.39 8.31
N SER A 406 -47.11 11.91 7.71
CA SER A 406 -47.21 10.73 6.85
C SER A 406 -46.48 10.88 5.52
N GLY A 407 -45.79 9.81 5.09
CA GLY A 407 -45.51 9.50 3.69
C GLY A 407 -44.05 9.57 3.28
N GLY A 408 -43.42 8.40 3.09
CA GLY A 408 -42.13 8.28 2.42
C GLY A 408 -41.28 7.13 2.97
N SER A 409 -40.92 6.19 2.08
CA SER A 409 -39.90 5.15 2.18
C SER A 409 -39.39 4.81 3.60
N THR A 410 -39.74 3.61 4.08
CA THR A 410 -39.10 3.00 5.25
C THR A 410 -37.58 2.93 5.05
N LYS A 411 -36.85 3.95 5.53
CA LYS A 411 -35.43 3.82 5.86
C LYS A 411 -35.35 2.80 6.98
N THR A 412 -34.93 1.58 6.66
CA THR A 412 -34.60 0.57 7.65
C THR A 412 -33.47 1.16 8.50
N VAL A 413 -33.79 1.60 9.73
CA VAL A 413 -32.81 2.11 10.68
C VAL A 413 -31.90 0.94 11.03
N ARG A 414 -30.60 1.05 10.72
CA ARG A 414 -29.61 0.02 11.08
C ARG A 414 -29.38 0.10 12.58
N ALA A 415 -29.61 -1.00 13.28
CA ALA A 415 -29.26 -1.10 14.69
C ALA A 415 -27.74 -1.00 14.86
N ALA A 416 -27.28 -0.39 15.95
CA ALA A 416 -25.88 -0.44 16.31
C ALA A 416 -25.46 -1.90 16.55
N GLU A 417 -24.35 -2.33 15.95
CA GLU A 417 -23.76 -3.64 16.17
C GLU A 417 -22.43 -3.44 16.91
N SER A 418 -22.23 -4.17 18.01
CA SER A 418 -21.03 -4.08 18.84
C SER A 418 -20.40 -5.45 19.04
N GLY A 419 -19.11 -5.51 19.35
CA GLY A 419 -18.41 -6.77 19.60
C GLY A 419 -18.09 -7.53 18.31
N LEU A 420 -17.97 -6.81 17.20
CA LEU A 420 -17.46 -7.37 15.96
C LEU A 420 -15.98 -7.71 16.14
N THR A 421 -15.55 -8.84 15.60
CA THR A 421 -14.16 -9.32 15.70
C THR A 421 -13.67 -9.81 14.35
N GLY A 422 -12.37 -9.76 14.14
CA GLY A 422 -11.70 -10.40 13.01
C GLY A 422 -10.18 -10.27 13.14
N SER A 423 -9.47 -10.37 12.02
CA SER A 423 -8.02 -10.37 11.97
C SER A 423 -7.50 -9.22 11.11
N ALA A 424 -6.29 -8.75 11.40
CA ALA A 424 -5.65 -7.66 10.68
C ALA A 424 -4.13 -7.86 10.58
N ILE A 425 -3.56 -7.35 9.50
CA ILE A 425 -2.14 -7.04 9.39
C ILE A 425 -2.01 -5.53 9.31
N PHE A 426 -1.11 -4.99 10.12
CA PHE A 426 -0.91 -3.55 10.21
C PHE A 426 0.54 -3.22 10.53
N GLU A 427 0.96 -2.02 10.18
CA GLU A 427 2.35 -1.63 10.29
C GLU A 427 2.54 -0.13 10.50
N GLN A 428 3.75 0.19 10.93
CA GLN A 428 4.21 1.54 11.19
C GLN A 428 5.59 1.73 10.61
N PHE A 429 5.75 2.82 9.86
CA PHE A 429 7.06 3.43 9.59
C PHE A 429 7.18 4.74 10.34
N VAL A 430 8.34 5.00 10.90
CA VAL A 430 8.67 6.30 11.51
C VAL A 430 10.11 6.63 11.20
N LEU A 431 10.35 7.74 10.51
CA LEU A 431 11.68 8.26 10.21
C LEU A 431 11.97 9.58 10.93
N ALA A 432 10.98 10.18 11.59
CA ALA A 432 11.19 11.30 12.51
C ALA A 432 11.94 10.84 13.77
N GLU A 433 12.97 11.59 14.17
CA GLU A 433 13.73 11.36 15.41
C GLU A 433 13.05 11.90 16.68
#